data_AF-A0A1I5P1I7-F1
#
_entry.id   AF-A0A1I5P1I7-F1
#
_cell.length_a   1.000
_cell.length_b   1.000
_cell.length_c   1.000
_cell.angle_alpha   90.00
_cell.angle_beta   90.00
_cell.angle_gamma   90.00
#
_symmetry.space_group_name_H-M   'P 1'
#
loop_
_entity.id
_entity.type
_entity.pdbx_description
1 polymer ?
#
loop_
_entity_poly.entity_id
_entity_poly.type
_entity_poly.pdbx_seq_one_letter_code
_entity_poly.pdbx_strand_id
1 'polypeptide(L)'
;MNVEHLIQAVGTAVEVAGVVVIVVGALVATAVFGYRVTRGERSGGLYRGYRQSLGRAILLGLEFLVAGDIIGTVAVDPSLQSVGVLAAIVLVRTFLSFSLEVELEGRWPWQKPRGARHNAGGAAVTDR
;
A
#
# COMPACT_ATOMS: atom_id res chain seq x y z
N MET A 1 -22.92 -19.75 -18.99
CA MET A 1 -21.70 -19.42 -18.25
C MET A 1 -22.07 -19.41 -16.77
N ASN A 2 -21.48 -20.31 -15.98
CA ASN A 2 -21.82 -20.43 -14.56
C ASN A 2 -21.29 -19.19 -13.81
N VAL A 3 -22.08 -18.69 -12.86
CA VAL A 3 -21.79 -17.45 -12.12
C VAL A 3 -20.43 -17.55 -11.40
N GLU A 4 -20.04 -18.74 -10.97
CA GLU A 4 -18.72 -19.05 -10.38
C GLU A 4 -17.55 -18.66 -11.30
N HIS A 5 -17.61 -19.04 -12.58
CA HIS A 5 -16.54 -18.71 -13.53
C HIS A 5 -16.45 -17.22 -13.82
N LEU A 6 -17.59 -16.51 -13.79
CA LEU A 6 -17.59 -15.06 -13.95
C LEU A 6 -16.93 -14.39 -12.74
N ILE A 7 -17.27 -14.82 -11.52
CA ILE A 7 -16.71 -14.23 -10.31
C ILE A 7 -15.20 -14.50 -10.22
N GLN A 8 -14.76 -15.72 -10.54
CA GLN A 8 -13.34 -16.07 -10.61
C GLN A 8 -12.60 -15.19 -11.63
N ALA A 9 -13.14 -15.04 -12.84
CA ALA A 9 -12.51 -14.21 -13.88
C ALA A 9 -12.37 -12.74 -13.45
N VAL A 10 -13.38 -12.19 -12.77
CA VAL A 10 -13.34 -10.82 -12.25
C VAL A 10 -12.31 -10.69 -11.14
N GLY A 11 -12.28 -11.62 -10.19
CA GLY A 11 -11.29 -11.64 -9.10
C GLY A 11 -9.86 -11.66 -9.63
N THR A 12 -9.57 -12.59 -10.55
CA THR A 12 -8.25 -12.68 -11.19
C THR A 12 -7.89 -11.43 -11.99
N ALA A 13 -8.85 -10.83 -12.71
CA ALA A 13 -8.59 -9.58 -13.44
C ALA A 13 -8.22 -8.43 -12.50
N VAL A 14 -8.89 -8.33 -11.35
CA VAL A 14 -8.61 -7.32 -10.31
C VAL A 14 -7.25 -7.56 -9.65
N GLU A 15 -6.89 -8.81 -9.34
CA GLU A 15 -5.55 -9.16 -8.84
C GLU A 15 -4.45 -8.77 -9.83
N VAL A 16 -4.61 -9.14 -11.11
CA VAL A 16 -3.67 -8.80 -12.18
C VAL A 16 -3.51 -7.29 -12.30
N ALA A 17 -4.63 -6.54 -12.26
CA ALA A 17 -4.58 -5.08 -12.28
C ALA A 17 -3.76 -4.51 -11.10
N GLY A 18 -3.97 -5.04 -9.89
CA GLY A 18 -3.19 -4.66 -8.71
C GLY A 18 -1.69 -4.92 -8.87
N VAL A 19 -1.31 -6.11 -9.34
CA VAL A 19 0.09 -6.45 -9.63
C VAL A 19 0.69 -5.51 -10.68
N VAL A 20 -0.05 -5.23 -11.75
CA VAL A 20 0.39 -4.30 -12.80
C VAL A 20 0.64 -2.90 -12.23
N VAL A 21 -0.25 -2.38 -11.37
CA VAL A 21 -0.07 -1.08 -10.73
C VAL A 21 1.21 -1.03 -9.89
N ILE A 22 1.49 -2.08 -9.11
CA ILE A 22 2.71 -2.16 -8.29
C ILE A 22 3.95 -2.16 -9.20
N VAL A 23 3.98 -3.04 -10.21
CA VAL A 23 5.14 -3.21 -11.08
C VAL A 23 5.40 -1.93 -11.89
N VAL A 24 4.38 -1.37 -12.53
CA VAL A 24 4.52 -0.15 -13.32
C VAL A 24 4.93 1.02 -12.44
N GLY A 25 4.30 1.19 -11.28
CA GLY A 25 4.66 2.26 -10.35
C GLY A 25 6.10 2.15 -9.82
N ALA A 26 6.56 0.92 -9.51
CA ALA A 26 7.94 0.67 -9.11
C ALA A 26 8.94 0.96 -10.24
N LEU A 27 8.64 0.53 -11.47
CA LEU A 27 9.48 0.81 -12.63
C LEU A 27 9.58 2.31 -12.92
N VAL A 28 8.46 3.01 -12.89
CA VAL A 28 8.42 4.48 -13.09
C VAL A 28 9.21 5.19 -11.99
N ALA A 29 8.99 4.83 -10.72
CA ALA A 29 9.73 5.42 -9.60
C ALA A 29 11.25 5.20 -9.75
N THR A 30 11.65 4.00 -10.16
CA THR A 30 13.06 3.63 -10.37
C THR A 30 13.68 4.39 -11.54
N ALA A 31 12.98 4.48 -12.67
CA ALA A 31 13.44 5.22 -13.85
C ALA A 31 13.62 6.72 -13.54
N VAL A 32 12.65 7.34 -12.85
CA VAL A 32 12.72 8.73 -12.43
C VAL A 32 13.87 8.96 -11.44
N PHE A 33 14.07 8.06 -10.49
CA PHE A 33 15.17 8.13 -9.54
C PHE A 33 16.52 8.03 -10.26
N GLY A 34 16.70 7.03 -11.14
CA GLY A 34 17.92 6.86 -11.92
C GLY A 34 18.23 8.09 -12.78
N TYR A 35 17.24 8.63 -13.48
CA TYR A 35 17.38 9.86 -14.27
C TYR A 35 17.85 11.04 -13.41
N ARG A 36 17.23 11.26 -12.24
CA ARG A 36 17.62 12.36 -11.34
C ARG A 36 19.01 12.19 -10.72
N VAL A 37 19.40 10.95 -10.40
CA VAL A 37 20.75 10.64 -9.93
C VAL A 37 21.78 10.96 -11.01
N THR A 38 21.54 10.59 -12.27
CA THR A 38 22.46 10.91 -13.38
C THR A 38 22.60 12.42 -13.64
N ARG A 39 21.66 13.25 -13.20
CA ARG A 39 21.73 14.73 -13.28
C ARG A 39 22.43 15.39 -12.10
N GLY A 40 22.94 14.63 -11.13
CA GLY A 40 23.70 15.17 -10.00
C GLY A 40 22.87 15.85 -8.92
N GLU A 41 21.56 15.59 -8.84
CA GLU A 41 20.71 16.10 -7.75
C GLU A 41 21.19 15.54 -6.39
N ARG A 42 21.27 16.39 -5.35
CA ARG A 42 21.80 15.99 -4.03
C ARG A 42 20.90 14.93 -3.37
N SER A 43 21.56 13.88 -2.87
CA SER A 43 20.99 12.60 -2.43
C SER A 43 19.88 12.66 -1.36
N GLY A 44 19.83 13.72 -0.53
CA GLY A 44 18.92 13.80 0.62
C GLY A 44 17.42 13.83 0.27
N GLY A 45 17.02 14.51 -0.81
CA GLY A 45 15.62 14.61 -1.23
C GLY A 45 15.18 13.48 -2.17
N LEU A 46 16.11 12.93 -2.94
CA LEU A 46 15.86 11.93 -3.98
C LEU A 46 15.34 10.61 -3.43
N TYR A 47 16.00 10.09 -2.40
CA TYR A 47 15.60 8.82 -1.80
C TYR A 47 14.22 8.91 -1.15
N ARG A 48 13.89 10.06 -0.54
CA ARG A 48 12.57 10.30 0.06
C ARG A 48 11.47 10.35 -0.99
N GLY A 49 11.71 11.02 -2.12
CA GLY A 49 10.78 11.06 -3.25
C GLY A 49 10.58 9.71 -3.93
N TYR A 50 11.66 8.92 -4.07
CA TYR A 50 11.60 7.54 -4.56
C TYR A 50 10.74 6.65 -3.66
N ARG A 51 11.03 6.61 -2.34
CA ARG A 51 10.24 5.83 -1.38
C ARG A 51 8.76 6.25 -1.35
N GLN A 52 8.48 7.55 -1.45
CA GLN A 52 7.10 8.05 -1.44
C GLN A 52 6.33 7.65 -2.71
N SER A 53 6.99 7.65 -3.87
CA SER A 53 6.38 7.24 -5.14
C SER A 53 6.15 5.73 -5.18
N LEU A 54 7.15 4.95 -4.77
CA LEU A 54 7.07 3.50 -4.67
C LEU A 54 5.98 3.07 -3.66
N GLY A 55 5.95 3.74 -2.51
CA GLY A 55 4.97 3.51 -1.46
C GLY A 55 3.53 3.75 -1.91
N ARG A 56 3.26 4.84 -2.64
CA ARG A 56 1.93 5.13 -3.20
C ARG A 56 1.48 4.07 -4.21
N ALA A 57 2.39 3.61 -5.07
CA ALA A 57 2.08 2.56 -6.04
C ALA A 57 1.76 1.22 -5.34
N ILE A 58 2.54 0.87 -4.31
CA ILE A 58 2.30 -0.34 -3.51
C ILE A 58 0.97 -0.25 -2.78
N LEU A 59 0.68 0.84 -2.08
CA LEU A 59 -0.60 1.03 -1.36
C LEU A 59 -1.79 0.90 -2.30
N LEU A 60 -1.76 1.58 -3.45
CA LEU A 60 -2.83 1.48 -4.45
C LEU A 60 -2.97 0.05 -4.97
N GLY A 61 -1.86 -0.59 -5.34
CA GLY A 61 -1.88 -1.98 -5.81
C GLY A 61 -2.41 -2.96 -4.77
N LEU A 62 -2.10 -2.73 -3.49
CA LEU A 62 -2.62 -3.51 -2.37
C LEU A 62 -4.14 -3.39 -2.23
N GLU A 63 -4.73 -2.20 -2.44
CA GLU A 63 -6.19 -2.04 -2.46
C GLU A 63 -6.84 -2.94 -3.54
N PHE A 64 -6.27 -2.97 -4.75
CA PHE A 64 -6.74 -3.85 -5.83
C PHE A 64 -6.56 -5.32 -5.48
N LEU A 65 -5.38 -5.70 -4.97
CA LEU A 65 -5.15 -7.07 -4.51
C LEU A 65 -6.18 -7.47 -3.45
N VAL A 66 -6.62 -6.54 -2.56
CA VAL A 66 -7.58 -6.84 -1.47
C VAL A 66 -8.93 -7.19 -2.06
N ALA A 67 -9.37 -6.36 -3.01
CA ALA A 67 -10.60 -6.63 -3.74
C ALA A 67 -10.54 -7.98 -4.48
N GLY A 68 -9.42 -8.30 -5.13
CA GLY A 68 -9.18 -9.56 -5.81
C GLY A 68 -9.35 -10.79 -4.91
N ASP A 69 -8.61 -10.82 -3.80
CA ASP A 69 -8.70 -11.92 -2.83
C ASP A 69 -10.12 -12.03 -2.24
N ILE A 70 -10.82 -10.94 -1.91
CA ILE A 70 -12.19 -11.02 -1.37
C ILE A 70 -13.13 -11.68 -2.39
N ILE A 71 -13.04 -11.26 -3.66
CA ILE A 71 -13.87 -11.77 -4.75
C ILE A 71 -13.60 -13.25 -5.00
N GLY A 72 -12.32 -13.63 -5.07
CA GLY A 72 -11.91 -15.01 -5.35
C GLY A 72 -12.28 -16.00 -4.24
N THR A 73 -12.51 -15.51 -3.02
CA THR A 73 -12.56 -16.38 -1.84
C THR A 73 -13.95 -16.56 -1.25
N VAL A 74 -14.82 -15.55 -1.35
CA VAL A 74 -16.23 -15.66 -0.95
C VAL A 74 -17.04 -16.52 -1.93
N ALA A 75 -16.57 -16.71 -3.16
CA ALA A 75 -17.38 -17.24 -4.25
C ALA A 75 -17.19 -18.73 -4.59
N VAL A 76 -16.14 -19.39 -4.08
CA VAL A 76 -15.67 -20.65 -4.70
C VAL A 76 -16.16 -21.94 -4.04
N ASP A 77 -16.28 -22.03 -2.70
CA ASP A 77 -16.96 -23.18 -2.05
C ASP A 77 -16.98 -23.01 -0.51
N PRO A 78 -18.11 -23.12 0.20
CA PRO A 78 -18.15 -23.12 1.65
C PRO A 78 -17.69 -24.46 2.28
N SER A 79 -16.64 -25.10 1.74
CA SER A 79 -16.05 -26.33 2.29
C SER A 79 -14.95 -26.00 3.33
N LEU A 80 -14.88 -26.76 4.42
CA LEU A 80 -13.89 -26.52 5.50
C LEU A 80 -12.43 -26.60 5.02
N GLN A 81 -12.14 -27.40 3.99
CA GLN A 81 -10.80 -27.51 3.42
C GLN A 81 -10.44 -26.29 2.57
N SER A 82 -11.38 -25.80 1.76
CA SER A 82 -11.24 -24.56 0.98
C SER A 82 -11.08 -23.35 1.90
N VAL A 83 -11.83 -23.30 3.02
CA VAL A 83 -11.73 -22.25 4.05
C VAL A 83 -10.36 -22.26 4.74
N GLY A 84 -9.74 -23.44 4.95
CA GLY A 84 -8.41 -23.54 5.57
C GLY A 84 -7.30 -22.94 4.70
N VAL A 85 -7.30 -23.27 3.40
CA VAL A 85 -6.35 -22.69 2.43
C VAL A 85 -6.57 -21.19 2.29
N LEU A 86 -7.84 -20.77 2.23
CA LEU A 86 -8.24 -19.38 2.23
C LEU A 86 -7.69 -18.61 3.44
N ALA A 87 -7.93 -19.11 4.66
CA ALA A 87 -7.47 -18.47 5.87
C ALA A 87 -5.95 -18.29 5.89
N ALA A 88 -5.20 -19.29 5.39
CA ALA A 88 -3.75 -19.19 5.26
C ALA A 88 -3.30 -18.11 4.28
N ILE A 89 -3.93 -18.02 3.09
CA ILE A 89 -3.64 -16.98 2.09
C ILE A 89 -3.93 -15.59 2.65
N VAL A 90 -5.10 -15.38 3.26
CA VAL A 90 -5.48 -14.10 3.88
C VAL A 90 -4.51 -13.70 4.99
N LEU A 91 -4.05 -14.66 5.81
CA LEU A 91 -3.12 -14.42 6.90
C LEU A 91 -1.75 -13.96 6.40
N VAL A 92 -1.19 -14.66 5.40
CA VAL A 92 0.07 -14.26 4.73
C VAL A 92 -0.07 -12.87 4.13
N ARG A 93 -1.19 -12.62 3.46
CA ARG A 93 -1.47 -11.36 2.76
C ARG A 93 -1.63 -10.18 3.71
N THR A 94 -2.29 -10.37 4.84
CA THR A 94 -2.41 -9.37 5.91
C THR A 94 -1.04 -9.07 6.53
N PHE A 95 -0.26 -10.11 6.82
CA PHE A 95 1.07 -9.96 7.41
C PHE A 95 2.04 -9.20 6.49
N LEU A 96 2.09 -9.55 5.19
CA LEU A 96 2.95 -8.87 4.22
C LEU A 96 2.54 -7.41 4.00
N SER A 97 1.24 -7.15 3.84
CA SER A 97 0.73 -5.79 3.67
C SER A 97 1.08 -4.92 4.89
N PHE A 98 0.86 -5.45 6.09
CA PHE A 98 1.17 -4.79 7.35
C PHE A 98 2.67 -4.53 7.53
N SER A 99 3.52 -5.52 7.21
CA SER A 99 4.97 -5.39 7.37
C SER A 99 5.56 -4.34 6.43
N LEU A 100 5.05 -4.25 5.19
CA LEU A 100 5.46 -3.22 4.23
C LEU A 100 5.05 -1.81 4.68
N GLU A 101 3.84 -1.65 5.20
CA GLU A 101 3.32 -0.37 5.67
C GLU A 101 4.16 0.17 6.85
N VAL A 102 4.52 -0.70 7.80
CA VAL A 102 5.39 -0.36 8.94
C VAL A 102 6.79 0.06 8.48
N GLU A 103 7.38 -0.67 7.53
CA GLU A 103 8.71 -0.34 6.99
C GLU A 103 8.69 1.00 6.25
N LEU A 104 7.64 1.25 5.47
CA LEU A 104 7.49 2.44 4.64
C LEU A 104 7.24 3.69 5.48
N GLU A 105 6.38 3.60 6.50
CA GLU A 105 6.06 4.74 7.37
C GLU A 105 7.10 4.95 8.47
N GLY A 106 7.85 3.91 8.85
CA GLY A 106 8.85 3.95 9.94
C GLY A 106 8.22 4.16 11.32
N ARG A 107 6.90 4.00 11.42
CA ARG A 107 6.08 4.15 12.63
C ARG A 107 4.98 3.11 12.56
N TRP A 108 4.67 2.53 13.71
CA TRP A 108 3.60 1.54 13.79
C TRP A 108 2.24 2.22 13.55
N PRO A 109 1.27 1.56 12.89
CA PRO A 109 -0.02 2.16 12.54
C PRO A 109 -0.83 2.63 13.75
N TRP A 110 -0.55 2.10 14.95
CA TRP A 110 -1.16 2.56 16.21
C TRP A 110 -0.48 3.78 16.84
N GLN A 111 0.58 4.34 16.25
CA GLN A 111 1.19 5.57 16.73
C GLN A 111 0.35 6.78 16.29
N LYS A 112 -0.55 7.23 17.17
CA LYS A 112 -1.31 8.46 16.99
C LYS A 112 -0.38 9.63 16.61
N PRO A 113 -0.73 10.48 15.63
CA PRO A 113 0.00 11.70 15.34
C PRO A 113 0.10 12.49 16.64
N ARG A 114 1.32 12.69 17.16
CA ARG A 114 1.52 13.61 18.27
C ARG A 114 1.19 15.00 17.74
N GLY A 115 -0.03 15.43 18.05
CA GLY A 115 -0.58 16.71 17.67
C GLY A 115 0.43 17.83 17.92
N ALA A 116 0.50 18.72 16.94
CA ALA A 116 1.22 19.96 16.98
C ALA A 116 1.09 20.58 18.38
N ARG A 117 2.23 20.78 19.02
CA ARG A 117 2.34 21.57 20.24
C ARG A 117 1.95 22.99 19.81
N HIS A 118 0.67 23.30 19.98
CA HIS A 118 0.15 24.65 19.79
C HIS A 118 0.92 25.52 20.77
N ASN A 119 1.82 26.37 20.24
CA ASN A 119 2.47 27.44 20.97
C ASN A 119 1.38 28.40 21.44
N ALA A 120 0.75 28.11 22.57
CA ALA A 120 -0.05 29.05 23.34
C ALA A 120 0.88 29.91 24.21
N GLY A 121 1.86 30.57 23.58
CA GLY A 121 2.84 31.42 24.25
C GLY A 121 3.34 32.48 23.30
N GLY A 122 2.65 33.63 23.24
CA GLY A 122 3.12 34.74 22.43
C GLY A 122 2.09 35.78 21.99
N ALA A 123 1.09 36.11 22.80
CA ALA A 123 0.29 37.34 22.67
C ALA A 123 -0.36 37.60 24.03
N ALA A 124 -0.19 38.70 24.76
CA ALA A 124 0.44 39.97 24.45
C ALA A 124 1.00 40.55 25.79
N VAL A 125 2.30 40.76 25.84
CA VAL A 125 2.96 41.67 26.81
C VAL A 125 3.17 42.97 26.04
N THR A 126 2.15 43.82 26.01
CA THR A 126 2.25 45.23 25.62
C THR A 126 0.85 45.84 25.72
N ASP A 127 0.57 46.55 26.82
CA ASP A 127 0.07 47.93 26.82
C ASP A 127 -0.57 48.28 28.19
N ARG A 128 0.15 49.03 29.03
CA ARG A 128 -0.34 49.95 30.08
C ARG A 128 0.83 50.66 30.76
#